data_AF-A0A496Y0C2-F1
#
_entry.id   AF-A0A496Y0C2-F1
#
_cell.length_a   1.000
_cell.length_b   1.000
_cell.length_c   1.000
_cell.angle_alpha   90.00
_cell.angle_beta   90.00
_cell.angle_gamma   90.00
#
_symmetry.space_group_name_H-M   'P 1'
#
loop_
_entity.id
_entity.type
_entity.pdbx_description
1 polymer ?
#
loop_
_entity_poly.entity_id
_entity_poly.type
_entity_poly.pdbx_seq_one_letter_code
_entity_poly.pdbx_strand_id
1 'polypeptide(L)' 'MKFLRVCVAIILLFSGVGFIGCGGGGAEIKAKQTTLGQELTDLDKAYKDGIITEKEYNKAKKDILKGK' A
#
# COMPACT_ATOMS: atom_id res chain seq x y z
N MET A 1 1.67 -5.27 -55.84
CA MET A 1 2.65 -5.72 -54.82
C MET A 1 3.41 -4.61 -54.08
N LYS A 2 3.54 -3.40 -54.63
CA LYS A 2 4.23 -2.27 -53.96
C LYS A 2 3.34 -1.63 -52.88
N PHE A 3 2.05 -1.42 -53.18
CA PHE A 3 1.05 -0.88 -52.26
C PHE A 3 0.82 -1.75 -51.02
N LEU A 4 0.81 -3.07 -51.17
CA LEU A 4 0.64 -4.01 -50.05
C LEU A 4 1.81 -3.90 -49.03
N ARG A 5 3.03 -3.68 -49.51
CA ARG A 5 4.22 -3.48 -48.65
C ARG A 5 4.17 -2.14 -47.90
N VAL A 6 3.60 -1.10 -48.52
CA VAL A 6 3.41 0.21 -47.89
C VAL A 6 2.33 0.14 -46.80
N CYS A 7 1.23 -0.58 -47.03
CA CYS A 7 0.19 -0.77 -46.01
C CYS A 7 0.71 -1.54 -44.78
N VAL A 8 1.53 -2.58 -44.98
CA VAL A 8 2.12 -3.37 -43.89
C VAL A 8 3.12 -2.56 -43.06
N ALA A 9 3.90 -1.67 -43.69
CA ALA A 9 4.84 -0.80 -42.99
C ALA A 9 4.15 0.26 -42.10
N ILE A 10 2.99 0.76 -42.53
CA ILE A 10 2.21 1.76 -41.77
C ILE A 10 1.54 1.12 -40.53
N ILE A 11 1.04 -0.12 -40.65
CA ILE A 11 0.40 -0.84 -39.54
C ILE A 11 1.41 -1.20 -38.43
N LEU A 12 2.66 -1.52 -38.81
CA LEU A 12 3.76 -1.78 -37.88
C LEU A 12 4.18 -0.52 -37.09
N LEU A 13 4.06 0.67 -37.69
CA LEU A 13 4.36 1.95 -37.05
C LEU A 13 3.30 2.38 -36.02
N PHE A 14 2.04 1.96 -36.19
CA PHE A 14 0.94 2.31 -35.27
C PHE A 14 0.79 1.38 -34.06
N SER A 15 1.46 0.22 -34.06
CA SER A 15 1.35 -0.76 -32.96
C SER A 15 2.14 -0.37 -31.69
N GLY A 16 2.81 0.79 -31.70
CA GLY A 16 3.67 1.27 -30.61
C GLY A 16 3.02 2.24 -29.61
N VAL A 17 1.74 2.60 -29.76
CA VAL A 17 1.06 3.42 -28.75
C VAL A 17 0.62 2.50 -27.61
N GLY A 18 1.59 2.27 -26.73
CA GLY A 18 1.45 1.49 -25.52
C GLY A 18 0.29 1.96 -24.65
N PHE A 19 -0.18 1.01 -23.85
CA PHE A 19 -1.08 1.13 -22.73
C PHE A 19 -0.76 2.33 -21.84
N ILE A 20 -1.22 3.53 -22.21
CA ILE A 20 -1.24 4.69 -21.33
C ILE A 20 -2.62 4.73 -20.69
N GLY A 21 -2.67 4.37 -19.41
CA GLY A 21 -3.82 4.72 -18.57
C GLY A 21 -4.39 3.63 -17.68
N CYS A 22 -3.57 2.85 -16.96
CA CYS A 22 -4.01 2.41 -15.64
C CYS A 22 -3.76 3.59 -14.68
N GLY A 23 -4.74 4.49 -14.62
CA GLY A 23 -4.78 5.58 -13.65
C GLY A 23 -4.97 5.03 -12.25
N GLY A 24 -3.89 4.56 -11.64
CA GLY A 24 -3.81 4.30 -10.21
C GLY A 24 -3.70 5.63 -9.46
N GLY A 25 -4.83 6.35 -9.37
CA GLY A 25 -4.94 7.53 -8.52
C GLY A 25 -4.61 7.13 -7.08
N GLY A 26 -3.66 7.86 -6.49
CA GLY A 26 -3.09 7.60 -5.17
C GLY A 26 -4.14 7.59 -4.06
N ALA A 27 -4.75 6.43 -3.85
CA ALA A 27 -5.31 6.10 -2.56
C ALA A 27 -4.11 5.84 -1.65
N GLU A 28 -3.85 6.77 -0.72
CA GLU A 28 -3.02 6.49 0.44
C GLU A 28 -3.82 5.47 1.28
N ILE A 29 -3.72 4.20 0.89
CA ILE A 29 -4.35 3.12 1.63
C ILE A 29 -3.61 3.07 2.94
N LYS A 30 -4.17 3.70 3.98
CA LYS A 30 -3.86 3.37 5.37
C LYS A 30 -4.41 1.99 5.66
N ALA A 31 -3.85 0.99 5.00
CA ALA A 31 -4.06 -0.40 5.32
C ALA A 31 -3.38 -0.59 6.67
N LYS A 32 -4.14 -0.42 7.75
CA LYS A 32 -3.76 -0.91 9.07
C LYS A 32 -3.71 -2.43 8.93
N GLN A 33 -2.56 -2.94 8.52
CA GLN A 33 -2.33 -4.37 8.29
C GLN A 33 -2.42 -5.17 9.58
N THR A 34 -2.34 -4.49 10.72
CA THR A 34 -2.40 -5.04 12.06
C THR A 34 -3.82 -4.99 12.61
N THR A 35 -4.26 -6.12 13.15
CA THR A 35 -5.47 -6.17 13.95
C THR A 35 -5.23 -5.47 15.30
N LEU A 36 -6.31 -5.00 15.94
CA LEU A 36 -6.20 -4.43 17.29
C LEU A 36 -5.57 -5.41 18.29
N GLY A 37 -5.86 -6.71 18.14
CA GLY A 37 -5.26 -7.74 19.00
C GLY A 37 -3.75 -7.81 18.87
N GLN A 38 -3.22 -7.68 17.65
CA GLN A 38 -1.77 -7.65 17.41
C GLN A 38 -1.13 -6.42 18.05
N GLU A 39 -1.70 -5.24 17.87
CA GLU A 39 -1.15 -4.00 18.45
C GLU A 39 -1.12 -4.04 19.98
N LEU A 40 -2.16 -4.58 20.62
CA LEU A 40 -2.17 -4.75 22.07
C LEU A 40 -1.16 -5.79 22.54
N THR A 41 -0.94 -6.86 21.78
CA THR A 41 0.03 -7.91 22.10
C THR A 41 1.46 -7.38 22.00
N ASP A 42 1.75 -6.62 20.95
CA ASP A 42 3.07 -6.02 20.73
C ASP A 42 3.37 -4.96 21.80
N LEU A 43 2.36 -4.15 22.17
CA LEU A 43 2.47 -3.19 23.27
C LEU A 43 2.76 -3.87 24.61
N ASP A 44 2.09 -4.99 24.91
CA ASP A 44 2.29 -5.77 26.13
C ASP A 44 3.68 -6.41 26.19
N LYS A 45 4.18 -6.92 25.05
CA LYS A 45 5.57 -7.39 24.94
C LYS A 45 6.57 -6.28 25.22
N ALA A 46 6.42 -5.12 24.58
CA ALA A 46 7.35 -4.01 24.79
C ALA A 46 7.42 -3.56 26.25
N TYR A 47 6.30 -3.62 26.98
CA TYR A 47 6.27 -3.35 28.41
C TYR A 47 6.98 -4.43 29.23
N LYS A 48 6.69 -5.71 28.96
CA LYS A 48 7.33 -6.85 29.65
C LYS A 48 8.83 -6.93 29.42
N ASP A 49 9.27 -6.56 28.22
CA ASP A 49 10.67 -6.50 27.83
C ASP A 49 11.38 -5.26 28.42
N GLY A 50 10.65 -4.40 29.14
CA GLY A 50 11.19 -3.18 29.77
C GLY A 50 11.57 -2.08 28.78
N ILE A 51 11.14 -2.18 27.52
CA ILE A 51 11.42 -1.21 26.45
C ILE A 51 10.65 0.08 26.70
N ILE A 52 9.44 -0.02 27.24
CA ILE A 52 8.58 1.11 27.60
C ILE A 52 8.21 1.07 29.07
N THR A 53 7.93 2.24 29.63
CA THR A 53 7.47 2.39 31.00
C THR A 53 5.97 2.10 31.13
N GLU A 54 5.50 1.84 32.35
CA GLU A 54 4.07 1.64 32.64
C GLU A 54 3.22 2.84 32.21
N LYS A 55 3.74 4.06 32.33
CA LYS A 55 3.05 5.28 31.90
C LYS A 55 2.83 5.29 30.39
N GLU A 56 3.85 4.92 29.62
CA GLU A 56 3.79 4.85 28.16
C GLU A 56 2.88 3.71 27.70
N TYR A 57 2.96 2.55 28.35
CA TYR A 57 2.04 1.43 28.13
C TYR A 57 0.59 1.85 28.30
N ASN A 58 0.26 2.47 29.43
CA ASN A 58 -1.11 2.88 29.74
C ASN A 58 -1.64 3.96 28.79
N LYS A 59 -0.77 4.88 28.35
CA LYS A 59 -1.12 5.89 27.35
C LYS A 59 -1.40 5.25 25.99
N ALA A 60 -0.46 4.46 25.48
CA ALA A 60 -0.60 3.79 24.19
C ALA A 60 -1.81 2.85 24.14
N LYS A 61 -2.05 2.10 25.23
CA LYS A 61 -3.23 1.22 25.35
C LYS A 61 -4.54 2.01 25.23
N LYS A 62 -4.63 3.18 25.89
CA LYS A 62 -5.80 4.05 25.77
C LYS A 62 -5.96 4.59 24.36
N ASP A 63 -4.87 4.98 23.70
CA ASP A 63 -4.91 5.53 22.35
C ASP A 63 -5.34 4.47 21.32
N ILE A 64 -4.82 3.25 21.42
CA ILE A 64 -5.21 2.10 20.58
C ILE A 64 -6.70 1.77 20.75
N LEU A 65 -7.22 1.82 21.99
CA LEU A 65 -8.63 1.53 22.29
C LEU A 65 -9.57 2.67 21.89
N LYS A 66 -9.12 3.93 21.95
CA LYS A 66 -9.91 5.11 21.54
C LYS A 66 -9.96 5.32 20.03
N GLY A 67 -8.96 4.83 19.29
CA GLY A 67 -8.93 4.88 17.83
C GLY A 67 -9.89 3.89 17.14
N LYS A 68 -10.81 3.27 17.89
CA LYS A 68 -11.86 2.37 17.41
C LYS A 68 -13.24 2.90 17.74
#